data_AF-A0A2E6MI31-F1
#
_entry.id   AF-A0A2E6MI31-F1
#
_cell.length_a   1.000
_cell.length_b   1.000
_cell.length_c   1.000
_cell.angle_alpha   90.00
_cell.angle_beta   90.00
_cell.angle_gamma   90.00
#
_symmetry.space_group_name_H-M   'P 1'
#
loop_
_entity.id
_entity.type
_entity.pdbx_description
1 polymer ?
#
loop_
_entity_poly.entity_id
_entity_poly.type
_entity_poly.pdbx_seq_one_letter_code
_entity_poly.pdbx_strand_id
1 'polypeptide(L)'
;MGRLVAESLISKGHFVNIFDIPSANYDGFESLKTKIFKGDLNDESVIDALKNIDTIIHLAAILPPTANTNLELTKRVNVDGTNNLLEKIKKINPNVHLIFSSSVSVYGKNTNNTLIDISSSVNPDDNYAQTKYDSEVLVDTSSVKTTILRISGVSIPIFQEPPSEWPFLPNQHIEFVHRDDVVTSICNSVGNEESYNKIFNISGGETWQITGEKYVKDYFEILEVGMENAIYQKDEGHFSWYESKKSNKILQYQNNTYENYLEQIRQDLSKLMGE
;
A
#
# COMPACT_ATOMS: atom_id res chain seq x y z
N MET A 1 -6.78 -0.57 4.93
CA MET A 1 -5.56 0.22 5.22
C MET A 1 -5.86 1.51 5.98
N GLY A 2 -6.64 2.46 5.42
CA GLY A 2 -6.88 3.77 6.05
C GLY A 2 -7.41 3.73 7.48
N ARG A 3 -8.32 2.80 7.79
CA ARG A 3 -8.81 2.58 9.17
C ARG A 3 -7.68 2.27 10.16
N LEU A 4 -6.81 1.32 9.83
CA LEU A 4 -5.69 0.91 10.69
C LEU A 4 -4.68 2.04 10.90
N VAL A 5 -4.43 2.84 9.84
CA VAL A 5 -3.59 4.03 9.92
C VAL A 5 -4.22 5.06 10.87
N ALA A 6 -5.52 5.34 10.73
CA ALA A 6 -6.23 6.26 11.61
C ALA A 6 -6.19 5.80 13.07
N GLU A 7 -6.52 4.53 13.34
CA GLU A 7 -6.46 3.95 14.68
C GLU A 7 -5.06 4.01 15.30
N SER A 8 -4.02 3.70 14.50
CA SER A 8 -2.62 3.80 14.93
C SER A 8 -2.23 5.24 15.29
N LEU A 9 -2.56 6.22 14.45
CA LEU A 9 -2.27 7.64 14.72
C LEU A 9 -3.04 8.16 15.95
N ILE A 10 -4.30 7.77 16.11
CA ILE A 10 -5.10 8.11 17.29
C ILE A 10 -4.45 7.54 18.56
N SER A 11 -3.97 6.30 18.52
CA SER A 11 -3.27 5.69 19.67
C SER A 11 -1.94 6.39 20.00
N LYS A 12 -1.28 6.98 18.99
CA LYS A 12 -0.09 7.83 19.15
C LYS A 12 -0.41 9.27 19.58
N GLY A 13 -1.69 9.61 19.81
CA GLY A 13 -2.12 10.91 20.32
C GLY A 13 -2.39 11.97 19.26
N HIS A 14 -2.43 11.61 17.98
CA HIS A 14 -2.83 12.55 16.92
C HIS A 14 -4.35 12.73 16.88
N PHE A 15 -4.79 13.95 16.55
CA PHE A 15 -6.15 14.20 16.12
C PHE A 15 -6.28 13.90 14.62
N VAL A 16 -7.24 13.07 14.22
CA VAL A 16 -7.33 12.57 12.83
C VAL A 16 -8.59 13.06 12.13
N ASN A 17 -8.40 13.82 11.06
CA ASN A 17 -9.47 14.07 10.08
C ASN A 17 -9.61 12.84 9.18
N ILE A 18 -10.79 12.24 9.14
CA ILE A 18 -11.10 11.07 8.31
C ILE A 18 -11.96 11.53 7.15
N PHE A 19 -11.43 11.46 5.93
CA PHE A 19 -12.15 11.75 4.69
C PHE A 19 -12.32 10.47 3.87
N ASP A 20 -13.56 10.12 3.53
CA ASP A 20 -13.85 8.96 2.67
C ASP A 20 -15.22 9.11 1.99
N ILE A 21 -15.55 8.21 1.07
CA ILE A 21 -16.86 8.17 0.41
C ILE A 21 -18.00 7.96 1.43
N PRO A 22 -19.20 8.52 1.22
CA PRO A 22 -20.28 8.46 2.21
C PRO A 22 -20.67 7.05 2.68
N SER A 23 -20.45 6.03 1.85
CA SER A 23 -20.74 4.62 2.11
C SER A 23 -19.65 3.88 2.89
N ALA A 24 -18.53 4.53 3.23
CA ALA A 24 -17.48 3.93 4.03
C ALA A 24 -17.94 3.62 5.47
N ASN A 25 -17.23 2.71 6.14
CA ASN A 25 -17.50 2.37 7.53
C ASN A 25 -16.76 3.33 8.48
N TYR A 26 -17.54 4.10 9.25
CA TYR A 26 -17.04 5.07 10.23
C TYR A 26 -17.24 4.64 11.69
N ASP A 27 -17.74 3.43 11.94
CA ASP A 27 -18.06 2.96 13.29
C ASP A 27 -16.79 2.86 14.15
N GLY A 28 -16.92 3.17 15.44
CA GLY A 28 -15.81 3.09 16.40
C GLY A 28 -14.88 4.31 16.44
N PHE A 29 -15.06 5.32 15.59
CA PHE A 29 -14.30 6.57 15.68
C PHE A 29 -14.96 7.58 16.63
N GLU A 30 -14.22 7.98 17.66
CA GLU A 30 -14.68 8.93 18.69
C GLU A 30 -14.50 10.39 18.25
N SER A 31 -15.50 11.24 18.46
CA SER A 31 -15.47 12.67 18.09
C SER A 31 -14.43 13.50 18.87
N LEU A 32 -13.96 13.01 20.02
CA LEU A 32 -12.91 13.67 20.80
C LEU A 32 -11.52 13.54 20.16
N LYS A 33 -11.32 12.55 19.30
CA LYS A 33 -10.02 12.24 18.67
C LYS A 33 -10.06 12.34 17.14
N THR A 34 -11.27 12.44 16.58
CA THR A 34 -11.46 12.43 15.12
C THR A 34 -12.51 13.43 14.67
N LYS A 35 -12.38 13.84 13.41
CA LYS A 35 -13.43 14.55 12.68
C LYS A 35 -13.68 13.85 11.36
N ILE A 36 -14.93 13.46 11.11
CA ILE A 36 -15.33 12.74 9.90
C ILE A 36 -15.85 13.70 8.85
N PHE A 37 -15.37 13.52 7.62
CA PHE A 37 -15.78 14.20 6.41
C PHE A 37 -16.17 13.15 5.38
N LYS A 38 -17.35 13.32 4.75
CA LYS A 38 -17.88 12.36 3.79
C LYS A 38 -17.97 13.02 2.41
N GLY A 39 -17.39 12.40 1.39
CA GLY A 39 -17.51 12.87 0.01
C GLY A 39 -16.49 12.27 -0.96
N ASP A 40 -16.33 12.91 -2.12
CA ASP A 40 -15.45 12.47 -3.22
C ASP A 40 -14.31 13.48 -3.41
N LEU A 41 -13.09 13.03 -3.69
CA LEU A 41 -11.95 13.91 -3.98
C LEU A 41 -12.21 14.84 -5.18
N ASN A 42 -13.12 14.44 -6.06
CA ASN A 42 -13.54 15.20 -7.24
C ASN A 42 -14.56 16.30 -6.95
N ASP A 43 -15.01 16.47 -5.70
CA ASP A 43 -15.93 17.54 -5.29
C ASP A 43 -15.33 18.42 -4.18
N GLU A 44 -16.07 19.42 -3.71
CA GLU A 44 -15.58 20.41 -2.73
C GLU A 44 -15.63 19.93 -1.26
N SER A 45 -16.17 18.73 -0.99
CA SER A 45 -16.31 18.18 0.36
C SER A 45 -14.98 18.01 1.10
N VAL A 46 -13.87 17.85 0.37
CA VAL A 46 -12.52 17.69 0.94
C VAL A 46 -11.98 19.00 1.53
N ILE A 47 -12.50 20.18 1.12
CA ILE A 47 -11.96 21.49 1.51
C ILE A 47 -11.83 21.63 3.03
N ASP A 48 -12.87 21.27 3.79
CA ASP A 48 -12.87 21.45 5.24
C ASP A 48 -11.96 20.44 5.95
N ALA A 49 -11.68 19.30 5.33
CA ALA A 49 -10.74 18.30 5.86
C ALA A 49 -9.29 18.77 5.77
N LEU A 50 -8.97 19.69 4.84
CA LEU A 50 -7.63 20.21 4.57
C LEU A 50 -7.21 21.38 5.49
N LYS A 51 -8.14 21.92 6.28
CA LYS A 51 -7.89 23.07 7.16
C LYS A 51 -7.26 22.61 8.47
N ASN A 52 -6.26 23.36 8.94
CA ASN A 52 -5.61 23.18 10.25
C ASN A 52 -5.06 21.75 10.47
N ILE A 53 -4.40 21.18 9.45
CA ILE A 53 -3.70 19.89 9.52
C ILE A 53 -2.24 20.05 9.12
N ASP A 54 -1.38 19.23 9.72
CA ASP A 54 0.06 19.23 9.45
C ASP A 54 0.45 18.23 8.35
N THR A 55 -0.33 17.17 8.19
CA THR A 55 -0.04 16.05 7.28
C THR A 55 -1.32 15.50 6.66
N ILE A 56 -1.23 15.14 5.37
CA ILE A 56 -2.27 14.44 4.61
C ILE A 56 -1.74 13.06 4.25
N ILE A 57 -2.56 12.03 4.43
CA ILE A 57 -2.24 10.67 4.01
C ILE A 57 -3.23 10.28 2.91
N HIS A 58 -2.77 10.26 1.67
CA HIS A 58 -3.60 9.96 0.50
C HIS A 58 -3.56 8.47 0.16
N LEU A 59 -4.63 7.77 0.55
CA LEU A 59 -4.82 6.33 0.39
C LEU A 59 -5.95 5.96 -0.57
N ALA A 60 -6.71 6.94 -1.08
CA ALA A 60 -7.86 6.67 -1.92
C ALA A 60 -7.39 6.20 -3.31
N ALA A 61 -7.84 5.01 -3.71
CA ALA A 61 -7.56 4.43 -5.01
C ALA A 61 -8.58 3.34 -5.37
N ILE A 62 -8.76 3.11 -6.66
CA ILE A 62 -9.34 1.91 -7.25
C ILE A 62 -8.19 0.96 -7.59
N LEU A 63 -8.31 -0.27 -7.10
CA LEU A 63 -7.35 -1.36 -7.31
C LEU A 63 -7.97 -2.45 -8.21
N PRO A 64 -7.17 -3.39 -8.74
CA PRO A 64 -7.70 -4.62 -9.32
C PRO A 64 -8.60 -5.38 -8.31
N PRO A 65 -9.65 -6.09 -8.77
CA PRO A 65 -9.99 -6.34 -10.17
C PRO A 65 -10.74 -5.19 -10.86
N THR A 66 -11.29 -4.22 -10.12
CA THR A 66 -12.07 -3.11 -10.70
C THR A 66 -11.23 -2.26 -11.66
N ALA A 67 -9.94 -2.06 -11.35
CA ALA A 67 -9.02 -1.36 -12.24
C ALA A 67 -8.85 -2.03 -13.62
N ASN A 68 -9.05 -3.35 -13.70
CA ASN A 68 -8.91 -4.10 -14.94
C ASN A 68 -10.15 -3.95 -15.83
N THR A 69 -11.32 -3.72 -15.23
CA THR A 69 -12.61 -3.72 -15.94
C THR A 69 -13.23 -2.34 -16.11
N ASN A 70 -12.80 -1.34 -15.34
CA ASN A 70 -13.35 0.01 -15.38
C ASN A 70 -12.25 1.08 -15.35
N LEU A 71 -11.58 1.28 -16.49
CA LEU A 71 -10.49 2.23 -16.63
C LEU A 71 -10.94 3.68 -16.37
N GLU A 72 -12.12 4.08 -16.84
CA GLU A 72 -12.64 5.44 -16.66
C GLU A 72 -12.83 5.79 -15.18
N LEU A 73 -13.45 4.89 -14.40
CA LEU A 73 -13.56 5.07 -12.94
C LEU A 73 -12.18 5.12 -12.29
N THR A 74 -11.26 4.25 -12.73
CA THR A 74 -9.91 4.16 -12.16
C THR A 74 -9.12 5.44 -12.39
N LYS A 75 -9.16 6.01 -13.60
CA LYS A 75 -8.54 7.31 -13.89
C LYS A 75 -9.18 8.44 -13.08
N ARG A 76 -10.52 8.48 -13.03
CA ARG A 76 -11.26 9.50 -12.28
C ARG A 76 -10.92 9.50 -10.79
N VAL A 77 -10.76 8.34 -10.18
CA VAL A 77 -10.44 8.25 -8.75
C VAL A 77 -8.95 8.43 -8.50
N ASN A 78 -8.10 7.66 -9.20
CA ASN A 78 -6.68 7.60 -8.92
C ASN A 78 -5.99 8.89 -9.40
N VAL A 79 -6.20 9.28 -10.65
CA VAL A 79 -5.47 10.39 -11.28
C VAL A 79 -6.18 11.71 -11.03
N ASP A 80 -7.44 11.86 -11.47
CA ASP A 80 -8.15 13.13 -11.35
C ASP A 80 -8.40 13.50 -9.88
N GLY A 81 -8.74 12.51 -9.04
CA GLY A 81 -8.87 12.71 -7.59
C GLY A 81 -7.56 13.18 -6.94
N THR A 82 -6.41 12.63 -7.34
CA THR A 82 -5.09 13.09 -6.85
C THR A 82 -4.78 14.51 -7.32
N ASN A 83 -5.01 14.82 -8.60
CA ASN A 83 -4.80 16.16 -9.14
C ASN A 83 -5.69 17.20 -8.43
N ASN A 84 -6.97 16.88 -8.24
CA ASN A 84 -7.94 17.73 -7.54
C ASN A 84 -7.54 17.99 -6.08
N LEU A 85 -7.01 16.96 -5.40
CA LEU A 85 -6.48 17.11 -4.05
C LEU A 85 -5.29 18.08 -4.03
N LEU A 86 -4.32 17.93 -4.93
CA LEU A 86 -3.14 18.79 -5.03
C LEU A 86 -3.51 20.26 -5.29
N GLU A 87 -4.46 20.51 -6.21
CA GLU A 87 -4.94 21.86 -6.52
C GLU A 87 -5.63 22.53 -5.30
N LYS A 88 -6.35 21.75 -4.49
CA LYS A 88 -6.99 22.24 -3.26
C LYS A 88 -5.96 22.48 -2.15
N ILE A 89 -4.99 21.58 -1.99
CA ILE A 89 -3.86 21.75 -1.06
C ILE A 89 -3.14 23.07 -1.33
N LYS A 90 -2.80 23.33 -2.60
CA LYS A 90 -2.09 24.56 -3.01
C LYS A 90 -2.81 25.84 -2.60
N LYS A 91 -4.14 25.84 -2.60
CA LYS A 91 -4.98 27.01 -2.25
C LYS A 91 -5.22 27.13 -0.74
N ILE A 92 -5.38 26.01 -0.04
CA ILE A 92 -5.86 25.99 1.34
C ILE A 92 -4.72 25.82 2.35
N ASN A 93 -3.77 24.95 2.06
CA ASN A 93 -2.70 24.57 2.98
C ASN A 93 -1.41 24.17 2.23
N PRO A 94 -0.74 25.11 1.54
CA PRO A 94 0.40 24.80 0.65
C PRO A 94 1.63 24.25 1.38
N ASN A 95 1.71 24.40 2.71
CA ASN A 95 2.86 23.96 3.51
C ASN A 95 2.67 22.56 4.12
N VAL A 96 1.52 21.92 3.90
CA VAL A 96 1.20 20.59 4.42
C VAL A 96 2.17 19.54 3.87
N HIS A 97 2.45 18.52 4.67
CA HIS A 97 3.14 17.32 4.20
C HIS A 97 2.15 16.33 3.61
N LEU A 98 2.36 15.89 2.37
CA LEU A 98 1.54 14.87 1.71
C LEU A 98 2.27 13.53 1.65
N ILE A 99 1.75 12.52 2.34
CA ILE A 99 2.17 11.13 2.21
C ILE A 99 1.29 10.47 1.16
N PHE A 100 1.89 10.09 0.04
CA PHE A 100 1.21 9.43 -1.07
C PHE A 100 1.52 7.94 -1.08
N SER A 101 0.47 7.13 -1.02
CA SER A 101 0.61 5.70 -1.27
C SER A 101 0.76 5.49 -2.78
N SER A 102 1.94 5.06 -3.24
CA SER A 102 2.18 4.54 -4.57
C SER A 102 2.24 3.00 -4.53
N SER A 103 2.74 2.36 -5.58
CA SER A 103 2.83 0.90 -5.71
C SER A 103 4.13 0.50 -6.39
N VAL A 104 4.71 -0.65 -6.04
CA VAL A 104 5.81 -1.24 -6.83
C VAL A 104 5.38 -1.67 -8.23
N SER A 105 4.07 -1.81 -8.49
CA SER A 105 3.57 -2.15 -9.83
C SER A 105 3.93 -1.12 -10.89
N VAL A 106 4.31 0.11 -10.51
CA VAL A 106 4.80 1.13 -11.46
C VAL A 106 6.07 0.66 -12.19
N TYR A 107 6.88 -0.22 -11.60
CA TYR A 107 8.06 -0.77 -12.26
C TYR A 107 7.70 -1.75 -13.41
N GLY A 108 6.46 -2.26 -13.45
CA GLY A 108 6.05 -3.31 -14.38
C GLY A 108 6.61 -4.68 -13.99
N LYS A 109 6.50 -5.64 -14.92
CA LYS A 109 7.04 -6.99 -14.75
C LYS A 109 8.57 -7.00 -14.72
N ASN A 110 9.13 -7.73 -13.76
CA ASN A 110 10.57 -7.92 -13.64
C ASN A 110 11.02 -9.31 -14.16
N THR A 111 11.23 -9.43 -15.47
CA THR A 111 11.51 -10.71 -16.13
C THR A 111 12.93 -11.26 -15.91
N ASN A 112 13.85 -10.44 -15.39
CA ASN A 112 15.24 -10.85 -15.15
C ASN A 112 15.56 -11.10 -13.67
N ASN A 113 14.56 -11.03 -12.77
CA ASN A 113 14.70 -11.25 -11.33
C ASN A 113 15.79 -10.36 -10.67
N THR A 114 16.09 -9.18 -11.23
CA THR A 114 17.06 -8.26 -10.63
C THR A 114 16.46 -7.54 -9.42
N LEU A 115 17.31 -7.16 -8.45
CA LEU A 115 16.89 -6.33 -7.33
C LEU A 115 16.41 -4.97 -7.86
N ILE A 116 15.19 -4.57 -7.51
CA ILE A 116 14.60 -3.29 -7.95
C ILE A 116 14.85 -2.21 -6.90
N ASP A 117 15.46 -1.11 -7.32
CA ASP A 117 15.63 0.08 -6.50
C ASP A 117 14.83 1.27 -7.07
N ILE A 118 14.85 2.40 -6.35
CA ILE A 118 14.10 3.61 -6.77
C ILE A 118 14.59 4.23 -8.09
N SER A 119 15.80 3.90 -8.53
CA SER A 119 16.40 4.37 -9.78
C SER A 119 16.15 3.45 -10.98
N SER A 120 15.57 2.27 -10.70
CA SER A 120 15.18 1.31 -11.73
C SER A 120 14.08 1.89 -12.63
N SER A 121 14.07 1.47 -13.89
CA SER A 121 13.12 1.95 -14.89
C SER A 121 11.67 1.72 -14.45
N VAL A 122 10.86 2.75 -14.61
CA VAL A 122 9.41 2.70 -14.36
C VAL A 122 8.72 2.37 -15.68
N ASN A 123 8.01 1.25 -15.73
CA ASN A 123 7.39 0.71 -16.94
C ASN A 123 6.01 0.10 -16.61
N PRO A 124 5.02 0.92 -16.24
CA PRO A 124 3.69 0.42 -15.93
C PRO A 124 3.08 -0.27 -17.16
N ASP A 125 2.60 -1.49 -16.99
CA ASP A 125 2.12 -2.37 -18.06
C ASP A 125 0.66 -2.85 -17.86
N ASP A 126 -0.04 -2.27 -16.88
CA ASP A 126 -1.48 -2.42 -16.70
C ASP A 126 -2.16 -1.08 -16.32
N ASN A 127 -3.50 -1.09 -16.29
CA ASN A 127 -4.31 0.09 -15.96
C ASN A 127 -4.03 0.64 -14.55
N TYR A 128 -3.88 -0.23 -13.56
CA TYR A 128 -3.65 0.18 -12.18
C TYR A 128 -2.26 0.80 -12.04
N ALA A 129 -1.22 0.09 -12.48
CA ALA A 129 0.16 0.55 -12.53
C ALA A 129 0.27 1.90 -13.26
N GLN A 130 -0.38 2.05 -14.41
CA GLN A 130 -0.36 3.31 -15.16
C GLN A 130 -0.98 4.45 -14.34
N THR A 131 -2.17 4.25 -13.77
CA THR A 131 -2.80 5.33 -12.97
C THR A 131 -2.03 5.65 -11.69
N LYS A 132 -1.37 4.68 -11.06
CA LYS A 132 -0.47 4.94 -9.91
C LYS A 132 0.74 5.75 -10.34
N TYR A 133 1.34 5.43 -11.47
CA TYR A 133 2.46 6.19 -12.02
C TYR A 133 2.05 7.61 -12.41
N ASP A 134 0.94 7.79 -13.13
CA ASP A 134 0.43 9.11 -13.51
C ASP A 134 0.18 9.99 -12.26
N SER A 135 -0.41 9.40 -11.22
CA SER A 135 -0.62 10.07 -9.93
C SER A 135 0.69 10.40 -9.22
N GLU A 136 1.66 9.48 -9.26
CA GLU A 136 2.98 9.68 -8.67
C GLU A 136 3.71 10.85 -9.32
N VAL A 137 3.68 10.97 -10.66
CA VAL A 137 4.26 12.10 -11.39
C VAL A 137 3.62 13.42 -10.98
N LEU A 138 2.28 13.47 -10.84
CA LEU A 138 1.58 14.66 -10.36
C LEU A 138 2.04 15.07 -8.95
N VAL A 139 2.19 14.09 -8.05
CA VAL A 139 2.61 14.33 -6.67
C VAL A 139 4.07 14.79 -6.62
N ASP A 140 4.97 14.09 -7.31
CA ASP A 140 6.42 14.34 -7.32
C ASP A 140 6.78 15.70 -7.92
N THR A 141 6.06 16.11 -8.97
CA THR A 141 6.27 17.41 -9.64
C THR A 141 5.48 18.57 -9.02
N SER A 142 4.69 18.30 -7.97
CA SER A 142 3.94 19.34 -7.28
C SER A 142 4.86 20.24 -6.44
N SER A 143 4.34 21.41 -6.05
CA SER A 143 5.03 22.29 -5.10
C SER A 143 4.81 21.90 -3.64
N VAL A 144 4.07 20.82 -3.39
CA VAL A 144 3.74 20.34 -2.03
C VAL A 144 4.92 19.53 -1.52
N LYS A 145 5.19 19.61 -0.22
CA LYS A 145 6.16 18.74 0.44
C LYS A 145 5.61 17.32 0.49
N THR A 146 6.30 16.33 -0.08
CA THR A 146 5.74 14.98 -0.27
C THR A 146 6.59 13.86 0.34
N THR A 147 5.98 12.72 0.61
CA THR A 147 6.67 11.43 0.78
C THR A 147 5.90 10.39 -0.03
N ILE A 148 6.56 9.76 -1.00
CA ILE A 148 5.94 8.78 -1.89
C ILE A 148 6.39 7.39 -1.46
N LEU A 149 5.42 6.51 -1.23
CA LEU A 149 5.65 5.15 -0.77
C LEU A 149 5.23 4.15 -1.85
N ARG A 150 6.18 3.60 -2.61
CA ARG A 150 5.93 2.48 -3.55
C ARG A 150 5.81 1.19 -2.74
N ILE A 151 4.58 0.84 -2.38
CA ILE A 151 4.26 -0.30 -1.50
C ILE A 151 4.23 -1.59 -2.32
N SER A 152 4.94 -2.62 -1.84
CA SER A 152 4.90 -3.97 -2.41
C SER A 152 3.58 -4.70 -2.11
N GLY A 153 3.41 -5.93 -2.58
CA GLY A 153 2.17 -6.67 -2.28
C GLY A 153 1.99 -6.82 -0.77
N VAL A 154 0.76 -6.56 -0.29
CA VAL A 154 0.48 -6.53 1.15
C VAL A 154 -0.05 -7.88 1.61
N SER A 155 0.69 -8.57 2.48
CA SER A 155 0.25 -9.79 3.15
C SER A 155 -0.52 -9.44 4.42
N ILE A 156 -1.75 -9.94 4.53
CA ILE A 156 -2.60 -9.75 5.70
C ILE A 156 -2.47 -10.99 6.59
N PRO A 157 -2.16 -10.85 7.90
CA PRO A 157 -1.92 -11.98 8.81
C PRO A 157 -3.20 -12.65 9.30
N ILE A 158 -4.10 -12.97 8.38
CA ILE A 158 -5.30 -13.78 8.61
C ILE A 158 -5.38 -14.81 7.49
N PHE A 159 -5.88 -16.00 7.79
CA PHE A 159 -6.00 -17.05 6.80
C PHE A 159 -6.92 -16.58 5.66
N GLN A 160 -6.44 -16.79 4.43
CA GLN A 160 -7.19 -16.59 3.20
C GLN A 160 -7.07 -17.86 2.36
N GLU A 161 -8.16 -18.23 1.71
CA GLU A 161 -8.12 -19.30 0.72
C GLU A 161 -7.10 -18.94 -0.37
N PRO A 162 -6.27 -19.89 -0.82
CA PRO A 162 -5.39 -19.68 -1.96
C PRO A 162 -6.19 -19.21 -3.19
N PRO A 163 -5.62 -18.32 -4.03
CA PRO A 163 -6.26 -17.93 -5.27
C PRO A 163 -6.36 -19.13 -6.23
N SER A 164 -7.26 -19.05 -7.22
CA SER A 164 -7.32 -20.05 -8.28
C SER A 164 -6.03 -20.15 -9.09
N GLU A 165 -5.31 -19.02 -9.23
CA GLU A 165 -3.99 -18.94 -9.85
C GLU A 165 -3.12 -17.98 -9.03
N TRP A 166 -1.90 -18.40 -8.68
CA TRP A 166 -0.93 -17.53 -8.01
C TRP A 166 -0.43 -16.45 -8.98
N PRO A 167 -0.32 -15.19 -8.54
CA PRO A 167 -0.07 -14.03 -9.42
C PRO A 167 1.41 -13.84 -9.80
N PHE A 168 2.18 -14.92 -9.86
CA PHE A 168 3.61 -14.94 -10.14
C PHE A 168 4.03 -16.32 -10.68
N LEU A 169 5.22 -16.42 -11.26
CA LEU A 169 5.80 -17.70 -11.67
C LEU A 169 6.51 -18.41 -10.49
N PRO A 170 6.70 -19.75 -10.53
CA PRO A 170 7.38 -20.49 -9.48
C PRO A 170 8.79 -19.97 -9.16
N ASN A 171 9.57 -19.63 -10.18
CA ASN A 171 10.95 -19.13 -10.06
C ASN A 171 11.05 -17.60 -10.01
N GLN A 172 9.92 -16.88 -9.98
CA GLN A 172 9.91 -15.42 -9.87
C GLN A 172 10.35 -15.00 -8.47
N HIS A 173 11.21 -13.98 -8.40
CA HIS A 173 11.50 -13.30 -7.14
C HIS A 173 10.27 -12.56 -6.68
N ILE A 174 9.84 -12.83 -5.45
CA ILE A 174 8.71 -12.16 -4.83
C ILE A 174 9.13 -11.59 -3.49
N GLU A 175 8.60 -10.42 -3.17
CA GLU A 175 8.73 -9.79 -1.87
C GLU A 175 7.41 -9.09 -1.56
N PHE A 176 6.75 -9.60 -0.53
CA PHE A 176 5.59 -8.97 0.07
C PHE A 176 6.00 -8.11 1.25
N VAL A 177 5.06 -7.35 1.80
CA VAL A 177 5.20 -6.62 3.06
C VAL A 177 4.03 -6.94 3.97
N HIS A 178 4.31 -7.13 5.24
CA HIS A 178 3.28 -7.33 6.25
C HIS A 178 2.36 -6.11 6.35
N ARG A 179 1.03 -6.31 6.44
CA ARG A 179 0.04 -5.23 6.55
C ARG A 179 0.39 -4.19 7.62
N ASP A 180 0.81 -4.64 8.79
CA ASP A 180 1.08 -3.75 9.93
C ASP A 180 2.41 -3.00 9.76
N ASP A 181 3.33 -3.52 8.95
CA ASP A 181 4.56 -2.84 8.55
C ASP A 181 4.25 -1.72 7.54
N VAL A 182 3.27 -1.92 6.65
CA VAL A 182 2.74 -0.83 5.80
C VAL A 182 2.12 0.28 6.66
N VAL A 183 1.27 -0.07 7.63
CA VAL A 183 0.70 0.90 8.58
C VAL A 183 1.81 1.67 9.31
N THR A 184 2.84 0.95 9.78
CA THR A 184 3.98 1.54 10.48
C THR A 184 4.75 2.51 9.59
N SER A 185 5.06 2.14 8.34
CA SER A 185 5.77 3.02 7.39
C SER A 185 5.01 4.32 7.11
N ILE A 186 3.68 4.24 6.94
CA ILE A 186 2.81 5.40 6.74
C ILE A 186 2.83 6.28 8.00
N CYS A 187 2.60 5.70 9.18
CA CYS A 187 2.55 6.47 10.42
C CYS A 187 3.89 7.10 10.78
N ASN A 188 5.00 6.40 10.56
CA ASN A 188 6.35 6.90 10.84
C ASN A 188 6.85 7.88 9.77
N SER A 189 6.10 8.09 8.69
CA SER A 189 6.32 9.19 7.75
C SER A 189 5.71 10.51 8.28
N VAL A 190 4.71 10.47 9.16
CA VAL A 190 4.04 11.67 9.69
C VAL A 190 5.02 12.51 10.50
N GLY A 191 5.28 13.75 10.05
CA GLY A 191 6.22 14.66 10.70
C GLY A 191 7.69 14.27 10.61
N ASN A 192 8.04 13.26 9.82
CA ASN A 192 9.41 12.80 9.67
C ASN A 192 10.13 13.61 8.58
N GLU A 193 10.95 14.58 8.99
CA GLU A 193 11.63 15.45 8.04
C GLU A 193 12.63 14.71 7.15
N GLU A 194 13.16 13.57 7.61
CA GLU A 194 14.02 12.73 6.80
C GLU A 194 13.27 12.04 5.65
N SER A 195 11.93 12.00 5.66
CA SER A 195 11.13 11.43 4.56
C SER A 195 10.69 12.47 3.52
N TYR A 196 10.88 13.76 3.79
CA TYR A 196 10.40 14.84 2.91
C TYR A 196 11.09 14.82 1.54
N ASN A 197 10.27 14.96 0.51
CA ASN A 197 10.59 14.95 -0.92
C ASN A 197 11.40 13.71 -1.33
N LYS A 198 11.02 12.54 -0.80
CA LYS A 198 11.63 11.24 -1.11
C LYS A 198 10.60 10.23 -1.57
N ILE A 199 11.08 9.34 -2.43
CA ILE A 199 10.39 8.14 -2.88
C ILE A 199 11.05 6.94 -2.21
N PHE A 200 10.24 6.02 -1.69
CA PHE A 200 10.71 4.80 -1.03
C PHE A 200 10.01 3.57 -1.58
N ASN A 201 10.76 2.48 -1.78
CA ASN A 201 10.16 1.14 -1.81
C ASN A 201 9.82 0.72 -0.38
N ILE A 202 8.60 0.26 -0.17
CA ILE A 202 8.10 -0.28 1.10
C ILE A 202 7.84 -1.78 0.92
N SER A 203 8.74 -2.60 1.46
CA SER A 203 8.78 -4.05 1.28
C SER A 203 9.19 -4.77 2.57
N GLY A 204 8.96 -6.09 2.66
CA GLY A 204 9.17 -6.86 3.89
C GLY A 204 10.64 -7.05 4.29
N GLY A 205 11.59 -6.81 3.38
CA GLY A 205 13.02 -6.95 3.62
C GLY A 205 13.50 -8.39 3.47
N GLU A 206 14.70 -8.67 4.00
CA GLU A 206 15.48 -9.88 3.72
C GLU A 206 14.71 -11.19 3.95
N THR A 207 13.93 -11.30 5.03
CA THR A 207 13.15 -12.52 5.31
C THR A 207 12.01 -12.77 4.31
N TRP A 208 11.54 -11.73 3.63
CA TRP A 208 10.47 -11.79 2.64
C TRP A 208 10.97 -11.96 1.21
N GLN A 209 12.28 -11.91 0.98
CA GLN A 209 12.90 -12.09 -0.35
C GLN A 209 13.01 -13.58 -0.68
N ILE A 210 11.94 -14.12 -1.26
CA ILE A 210 11.82 -15.55 -1.59
C ILE A 210 11.37 -15.74 -3.04
N THR A 211 11.25 -17.00 -3.47
CA THR A 211 10.65 -17.37 -4.76
C THR A 211 9.17 -17.65 -4.63
N GLY A 212 8.44 -17.56 -5.75
CA GLY A 212 7.04 -17.95 -5.83
C GLY A 212 6.78 -19.36 -5.31
N GLU A 213 7.57 -20.34 -5.75
CA GLU A 213 7.47 -21.74 -5.33
C GLU A 213 7.67 -21.91 -3.82
N LYS A 214 8.63 -21.20 -3.22
CA LYS A 214 8.87 -21.24 -1.78
C LYS A 214 7.66 -20.73 -1.01
N TYR A 215 7.11 -19.59 -1.42
CA TYR A 215 5.92 -19.02 -0.77
C TYR A 215 4.73 -19.97 -0.84
N VAL A 216 4.44 -20.52 -2.02
CA VAL A 216 3.32 -21.45 -2.21
C VAL A 216 3.52 -22.71 -1.38
N LYS A 217 4.74 -23.26 -1.37
CA LYS A 217 5.08 -24.43 -0.57
C LYS A 217 4.83 -24.19 0.92
N ASP A 218 5.36 -23.10 1.48
CA ASP A 218 5.20 -22.79 2.90
C ASP A 218 3.73 -22.56 3.27
N TYR A 219 2.97 -21.89 2.40
CA TYR A 219 1.54 -21.68 2.60
C TYR A 219 0.76 -22.99 2.55
N PHE A 220 1.05 -23.85 1.57
CA PHE A 220 0.42 -25.16 1.41
C PHE A 220 0.77 -26.14 2.52
N GLU A 221 1.97 -26.07 3.09
CA GLU A 221 2.34 -26.82 4.29
C GLU A 221 1.45 -26.47 5.49
N ILE A 222 1.05 -25.20 5.65
CA ILE A 222 0.08 -24.80 6.70
C ILE A 222 -1.30 -25.39 6.44
N LEU A 223 -1.69 -25.54 5.17
CA LEU A 223 -3.00 -26.07 4.78
C LEU A 223 -3.04 -27.60 4.63
N GLU A 224 -1.90 -28.27 4.82
CA GLU A 224 -1.74 -29.70 4.54
C GLU A 224 -2.14 -30.09 3.10
N VAL A 225 -1.86 -29.21 2.14
CA VAL A 225 -2.13 -29.40 0.71
C VAL A 225 -0.85 -29.75 -0.05
N GLY A 226 -0.92 -30.69 -1.00
CA GLY A 226 0.22 -31.05 -1.85
C GLY A 226 0.49 -30.03 -2.97
N MET A 227 1.75 -29.83 -3.32
CA MET A 227 2.21 -28.88 -4.36
C MET A 227 1.65 -29.18 -5.76
N GLU A 228 1.17 -30.40 -6.03
CA GLU A 228 0.49 -30.75 -7.27
C GLU A 228 -0.80 -29.95 -7.52
N ASN A 229 -1.34 -29.30 -6.48
CA ASN A 229 -2.50 -28.42 -6.57
C ASN A 229 -2.12 -26.96 -6.83
N ALA A 230 -0.82 -26.63 -6.90
CA ALA A 230 -0.36 -25.27 -7.13
C ALA A 230 -0.56 -24.89 -8.60
N ILE A 231 -1.44 -23.92 -8.85
CA ILE A 231 -1.66 -23.35 -10.18
C ILE A 231 -1.08 -21.94 -10.18
N TYR A 232 -0.19 -21.66 -11.12
CA TYR A 232 0.43 -20.36 -11.32
C TYR A 232 -0.12 -19.72 -12.60
N GLN A 233 -0.16 -18.40 -12.65
CA GLN A 233 -0.44 -17.69 -13.89
C GLN A 233 0.63 -17.98 -14.96
N LYS A 234 0.36 -17.62 -16.21
CA LYS A 234 1.22 -17.97 -17.36
C LYS A 234 2.44 -17.08 -17.54
N ASP A 235 2.36 -15.83 -17.10
CA ASP A 235 3.38 -14.80 -17.30
C ASP A 235 3.86 -14.25 -15.96
N GLU A 236 4.95 -13.48 -15.93
CA GLU A 236 5.43 -12.83 -14.72
C GLU A 236 4.41 -11.85 -14.14
N GLY A 237 4.34 -11.79 -12.81
CA GLY A 237 3.61 -10.75 -12.08
C GLY A 237 4.47 -9.50 -11.85
N HIS A 238 3.92 -8.52 -11.13
CA HIS A 238 4.61 -7.28 -10.75
C HIS A 238 5.51 -7.39 -9.51
N PHE A 239 5.81 -8.63 -9.10
CA PHE A 239 6.62 -8.90 -7.92
C PHE A 239 8.10 -9.00 -8.28
N SER A 240 8.92 -8.57 -7.32
CA SER A 240 10.37 -8.64 -7.36
C SER A 240 10.90 -8.63 -5.93
N TRP A 241 12.21 -8.75 -5.76
CA TRP A 241 12.90 -8.22 -4.59
C TRP A 241 13.14 -6.71 -4.77
N TYR A 242 13.07 -5.96 -3.68
CA TYR A 242 13.19 -4.51 -3.66
C TYR A 242 14.26 -4.04 -2.67
N GLU A 243 15.02 -3.01 -3.03
CA GLU A 243 15.91 -2.34 -2.07
C GLU A 243 15.05 -1.50 -1.10
N SER A 244 15.02 -1.89 0.17
CA SER A 244 14.28 -1.25 1.25
C SER A 244 15.11 -0.91 2.49
N LYS A 245 16.44 -1.15 2.50
CA LYS A 245 17.32 -0.83 3.64
C LYS A 245 17.29 0.65 3.97
N LYS A 246 17.34 1.52 2.95
CA LYS A 246 17.27 2.98 3.16
C LYS A 246 15.91 3.42 3.71
N SER A 247 14.82 2.88 3.18
CA SER A 247 13.48 3.24 3.65
C SER A 247 13.25 2.75 5.07
N ASN A 248 13.67 1.52 5.40
CA ASN A 248 13.52 0.97 6.74
C ASN A 248 14.42 1.66 7.77
N LYS A 249 15.61 2.13 7.38
CA LYS A 249 16.45 2.95 8.27
C LYS A 249 15.73 4.24 8.71
N ILE A 250 14.99 4.89 7.80
CA ILE A 250 14.32 6.17 8.06
C ILE A 250 12.96 5.98 8.73
N LEU A 251 12.19 4.97 8.28
CA LEU A 251 10.79 4.78 8.66
C LEU A 251 10.58 3.65 9.68
N GLN A 252 11.59 2.82 9.96
CA GLN A 252 11.60 1.79 11.01
C GLN A 252 10.34 0.93 11.02
N TYR A 253 10.02 0.34 9.87
CA TYR A 253 8.72 -0.29 9.63
C TYR A 253 8.76 -1.80 9.50
N GLN A 254 9.90 -2.41 9.16
CA GLN A 254 10.03 -3.86 8.98
C GLN A 254 10.14 -4.56 10.35
N ASN A 255 9.00 -4.73 11.02
CA ASN A 255 8.91 -5.32 12.36
C ASN A 255 8.35 -6.74 12.34
N ASN A 256 7.85 -7.23 11.18
CA ASN A 256 7.27 -8.55 11.03
C ASN A 256 8.05 -9.37 10.00
N THR A 257 8.70 -10.44 10.44
CA THR A 257 9.40 -11.35 9.53
C THR A 257 8.42 -12.25 8.79
N TYR A 258 8.88 -12.85 7.69
CA TYR A 258 8.07 -13.81 6.93
C TYR A 258 7.68 -15.04 7.77
N GLU A 259 8.56 -15.52 8.64
CA GLU A 259 8.28 -16.65 9.53
C GLU A 259 7.21 -16.30 10.57
N ASN A 260 7.25 -15.08 11.13
CA ASN A 260 6.22 -14.60 12.05
C ASN A 260 4.86 -14.51 11.34
N TYR A 261 4.83 -14.07 10.08
CA TYR A 261 3.62 -14.06 9.27
C TYR A 261 3.05 -15.47 9.09
N LEU A 262 3.87 -16.46 8.72
CA LEU A 262 3.42 -17.85 8.58
C LEU A 262 2.85 -18.42 9.89
N GLU A 263 3.46 -18.08 11.03
CA GLU A 263 2.96 -18.47 12.35
C GLU A 263 1.62 -17.80 12.68
N GLN A 264 1.42 -16.53 12.31
CA GLN A 264 0.13 -15.86 12.46
C GLN A 264 -0.96 -16.53 11.63
N ILE A 265 -0.66 -16.91 10.38
CA ILE A 265 -1.61 -17.65 9.52
C ILE A 265 -1.97 -19.00 10.15
N ARG A 266 -0.99 -19.75 10.67
CA ARG A 266 -1.22 -21.03 11.36
C ARG A 266 -2.13 -20.86 12.58
N GLN A 267 -1.85 -19.86 13.41
CA GLN A 267 -2.66 -19.57 14.60
C GLN A 267 -4.10 -19.15 14.25
N ASP A 268 -4.29 -18.39 13.17
CA ASP A 268 -5.62 -17.99 12.71
C ASP A 268 -6.40 -19.19 12.16
N LEU A 269 -5.74 -20.07 11.39
CA LEU A 269 -6.34 -21.30 10.89
C LEU A 269 -6.76 -22.25 12.02
N SER A 270 -5.90 -22.48 13.02
CA SER A 270 -6.26 -23.30 14.19
C SER A 270 -7.49 -22.75 14.91
N LYS A 271 -7.57 -21.42 15.11
CA LYS A 271 -8.75 -20.78 15.71
C LYS A 271 -10.03 -20.98 14.89
N LEU A 272 -9.93 -20.93 13.56
CA LEU A 272 -11.06 -21.18 12.65
C LEU A 272 -11.52 -22.65 12.70
N MET A 273 -10.58 -23.57 12.90
CA MET A 273 -10.85 -25.01 13.05
C MET A 273 -11.34 -25.40 14.45
N GLY A 274 -11.31 -24.46 15.41
CA GLY A 274 -11.79 -24.68 16.78
C GLY A 274 -10.79 -25.40 17.68
N GLU A 275 -9.50 -25.35 17.34
CA GLU A 275 -8.38 -25.88 18.13
C GLU A 275 -7.83 -24.86 19.14
#